data_AF-A0A916QB84-F1
#
_entry.id   AF-A0A916QB84-F1
#
_cell.length_a   1.000
_cell.length_b   1.000
_cell.length_c   1.000
_cell.angle_alpha   90.00
_cell.angle_beta   90.00
_cell.angle_gamma   90.00
#
_symmetry.space_group_name_H-M   'P 1'
#
loop_
_entity.id
_entity.type
_entity.pdbx_description
1 polymer ?
#
loop_
_entity_poly.entity_id
_entity_poly.type
_entity_poly.pdbx_seq_one_letter_code
_entity_poly.pdbx_strand_id
1 'polypeptide(L)'
;MEALQQDLLPLAYMITPNIPEACRLLGIDQIRNEAEMQEAAKRLHELGPAYILLKGGHMQGERSVDILYDGRNMELLEAPRIDTPHTHGTGCTLSAAITAELAKGRSALEAAAAGKEYITAAIRHALAIGGGIGPTNHAAYRLYNN
;
A
#
# COMPACT_ATOMS: atom_id res chain seq x y z
N MET A 1 12.37 -15.31 -6.32
CA MET A 1 12.38 -14.35 -5.19
C MET A 1 13.75 -13.71 -5.06
N GLU A 2 14.82 -14.48 -5.25
CA GLU A 2 16.21 -13.97 -5.28
C GLU A 2 16.41 -12.75 -6.19
N ALA A 3 16.05 -12.83 -7.48
CA ALA A 3 16.19 -11.69 -8.39
C ALA A 3 15.45 -10.41 -7.94
N LEU A 4 14.25 -10.55 -7.35
CA LEU A 4 13.53 -9.40 -6.80
C LEU A 4 14.33 -8.76 -5.66
N GLN A 5 14.81 -9.57 -4.72
CA GLN A 5 15.50 -9.10 -3.53
C GLN A 5 16.91 -8.58 -3.80
N GLN A 6 17.65 -9.21 -4.72
CA GLN A 6 19.04 -8.87 -5.00
C GLN A 6 19.18 -7.81 -6.09
N ASP A 7 18.31 -7.84 -7.11
CA ASP A 7 18.48 -6.97 -8.28
C ASP A 7 17.56 -5.74 -8.26
N LEU A 8 16.35 -5.85 -7.67
CA LEU A 8 15.34 -4.79 -7.77
C LEU A 8 15.12 -4.01 -6.47
N LEU A 9 14.99 -4.68 -5.32
CA LEU A 9 14.75 -4.01 -4.03
C LEU A 9 15.81 -2.95 -3.70
N PRO A 10 17.12 -3.18 -3.92
CA PRO A 10 18.14 -2.17 -3.62
C PRO A 10 18.07 -0.91 -4.50
N LEU A 11 17.37 -0.98 -5.65
CA LEU A 11 17.17 0.14 -6.57
C LEU A 11 15.85 0.88 -6.29
N ALA A 12 14.97 0.32 -5.46
CA ALA A 12 13.63 0.85 -5.28
C ALA A 12 13.65 2.10 -4.37
N TYR A 13 13.15 3.21 -4.89
CA TYR A 13 12.89 4.39 -4.04
C TYR A 13 11.82 4.06 -2.99
N MET A 14 10.77 3.34 -3.37
CA MET A 14 9.74 2.86 -2.46
C MET A 14 9.25 1.48 -2.87
N ILE A 15 9.00 0.60 -1.91
CA ILE A 15 8.21 -0.61 -2.13
C ILE A 15 6.90 -0.56 -1.37
N THR A 16 5.86 -1.17 -1.95
CA THR A 16 4.49 -1.09 -1.41
C THR A 16 3.90 -2.48 -1.13
N PRO A 17 4.55 -3.38 -0.36
CA PRO A 17 4.06 -4.74 -0.14
C PRO A 17 2.77 -4.75 0.68
N ASN A 18 1.86 -5.69 0.42
CA ASN A 18 0.82 -6.07 1.37
C ASN A 18 1.38 -7.07 2.41
N ILE A 19 0.59 -7.41 3.43
CA ILE A 19 1.00 -8.38 4.47
C ILE A 19 1.48 -9.71 3.88
N PRO A 20 0.73 -10.41 2.99
CA PRO A 20 1.23 -11.66 2.37
C PRO A 20 2.57 -11.51 1.62
N GLU A 21 2.74 -10.43 0.86
CA GLU A 21 3.97 -10.11 0.14
C GLU A 21 5.13 -9.85 1.11
N ALA A 22 4.88 -9.09 2.19
CA ALA A 22 5.85 -8.80 3.23
C ALA A 22 6.30 -10.07 3.97
N CYS A 23 5.37 -10.92 4.36
CA CYS A 23 5.67 -12.23 4.95
C CYS A 23 6.61 -13.04 4.05
N ARG A 24 6.32 -13.08 2.74
CA ARG A 24 7.12 -13.81 1.77
C ARG A 24 8.51 -13.20 1.55
N LEU A 25 8.62 -11.88 1.56
CA LEU A 25 9.91 -11.18 1.46
C LEU A 25 10.78 -11.40 2.71
N LEU A 26 10.17 -11.45 3.89
CA LEU A 26 10.86 -11.61 5.17
C LEU A 26 11.08 -13.06 5.60
N GLY A 27 10.51 -14.02 4.87
CA GLY A 27 10.58 -15.45 5.23
C GLY A 27 9.88 -15.76 6.56
N ILE A 28 8.78 -15.06 6.87
CA ILE A 28 7.98 -15.29 8.08
C ILE A 28 6.57 -15.74 7.72
N ASP A 29 5.90 -16.45 8.63
CA ASP A 29 4.59 -17.02 8.35
C ASP A 29 3.45 -15.99 8.36
N GLN A 30 3.51 -15.02 9.29
CA GLN A 30 2.40 -14.09 9.52
C GLN A 30 2.83 -12.79 10.19
N ILE A 31 2.03 -11.76 9.96
CA ILE A 31 2.03 -10.47 10.65
C ILE A 31 0.59 -10.27 11.16
N ARG A 32 0.40 -10.22 12.48
CA ARG A 32 -0.91 -10.34 13.14
C ARG A 32 -1.47 -9.02 13.66
N ASN A 33 -0.59 -8.09 14.00
CA ASN A 33 -0.94 -6.84 14.65
C ASN A 33 -0.07 -5.70 14.13
N GLU A 34 -0.41 -4.47 14.51
CA GLU A 34 0.30 -3.28 14.06
C GLU A 34 1.77 -3.28 14.53
N ALA A 35 2.06 -3.71 15.76
CA ALA A 35 3.44 -3.77 16.26
C ALA A 35 4.31 -4.71 15.41
N GLU A 36 3.77 -5.86 15.00
CA GLU A 36 4.44 -6.77 14.07
C GLU A 36 4.58 -6.14 12.66
N MET A 37 3.63 -5.33 12.21
CA MET A 37 3.77 -4.56 10.96
C MET A 37 4.89 -3.51 11.05
N GLN A 38 5.01 -2.80 12.17
CA GLN A 38 6.07 -1.81 12.40
C GLN A 38 7.45 -2.49 12.35
N GLU A 39 7.58 -3.65 12.98
CA GLU A 39 8.82 -4.44 12.93
C GLU A 39 9.11 -4.99 11.53
N ALA A 40 8.09 -5.47 10.84
CA ALA A 40 8.22 -5.92 9.45
C ALA A 40 8.68 -4.78 8.53
N ALA A 41 8.18 -3.56 8.70
CA ALA A 41 8.59 -2.40 7.90
C ALA A 41 10.09 -2.09 8.08
N LYS A 42 10.62 -2.19 9.31
CA LYS A 42 12.06 -2.03 9.57
C LYS A 42 12.89 -3.09 8.87
N ARG A 43 12.52 -4.36 9.02
CA ARG A 43 13.21 -5.49 8.37
C ARG A 43 13.15 -5.43 6.84
N LEU A 44 12.04 -4.93 6.28
CA LEU A 44 11.91 -4.74 4.84
C LEU A 44 12.85 -3.63 4.32
N HIS A 45 13.06 -2.57 5.10
CA HIS A 45 14.00 -1.50 4.76
C HIS A 45 15.45 -2.00 4.72
N GLU A 46 15.82 -2.95 5.59
CA GLU A 46 17.14 -3.60 5.56
C GLU A 46 17.42 -4.35 4.24
N LEU A 47 16.40 -4.64 3.43
CA LEU A 47 16.56 -5.25 2.10
C LEU A 47 17.02 -4.25 1.02
N GLY A 48 17.15 -2.96 1.34
CA GLY A 48 17.71 -1.94 0.45
C GLY A 48 16.79 -0.80 -0.05
N PRO A 49 15.45 -0.92 -0.09
CA PRO A 49 14.61 0.19 -0.55
C PRO A 49 14.71 1.43 0.36
N ALA A 50 14.61 2.63 -0.21
CA ALA A 50 14.70 3.87 0.57
C ALA A 50 13.44 4.14 1.43
N TYR A 51 12.27 3.70 0.98
CA TYR A 51 11.01 3.82 1.70
C TYR A 51 10.21 2.51 1.65
N ILE A 52 9.53 2.19 2.74
CA ILE A 52 8.60 1.06 2.84
C ILE A 52 7.20 1.59 3.08
N LEU A 53 6.25 1.25 2.21
CA LEU A 53 4.82 1.43 2.46
C LEU A 53 4.16 0.04 2.65
N LEU A 54 4.14 -0.45 3.89
CA LEU A 54 3.53 -1.74 4.21
C LEU A 54 2.01 -1.60 4.37
N LYS A 55 1.26 -2.22 3.46
CA LYS A 55 -0.21 -2.09 3.40
C LYS A 55 -0.89 -3.06 4.37
N GLY A 56 -1.69 -2.53 5.29
CA GLY A 56 -2.40 -3.31 6.31
C GLY A 56 -3.85 -3.63 5.96
N GLY A 57 -4.28 -3.42 4.72
CA GLY A 57 -5.64 -3.75 4.25
C GLY A 57 -6.12 -5.19 4.54
N HIS A 58 -5.21 -6.13 4.84
CA HIS A 58 -5.52 -7.52 5.21
C HIS A 58 -5.80 -7.73 6.71
N MET A 59 -5.51 -6.73 7.57
CA MET A 59 -5.84 -6.80 8.99
C MET A 59 -7.36 -6.73 9.21
N GLN A 60 -7.83 -7.13 10.39
CA GLN A 60 -9.22 -6.91 10.81
C GLN A 60 -9.35 -5.53 11.49
N GLY A 61 -10.60 -5.03 11.58
CA GLY A 61 -10.92 -3.76 12.26
C GLY A 61 -11.56 -2.73 11.34
N GLU A 62 -12.06 -1.64 11.96
CA GLU A 62 -12.82 -0.58 11.28
C GLU A 62 -11.96 0.30 10.36
N ARG A 63 -10.64 0.29 10.55
CA ARG A 63 -9.69 1.07 9.75
C ARG A 63 -8.73 0.18 8.99
N SER A 64 -8.28 0.67 7.84
CA SER A 64 -7.16 0.13 7.09
C SER A 64 -5.95 1.03 7.34
N VAL A 65 -4.98 0.52 8.09
CA VAL A 65 -3.74 1.22 8.45
C VAL A 65 -2.63 0.73 7.54
N ASP A 66 -1.95 1.65 6.86
CA ASP A 66 -0.69 1.37 6.16
C ASP A 66 0.46 2.06 6.91
N ILE A 67 1.65 1.48 6.88
CA ILE A 67 2.84 2.01 7.55
C ILE A 67 3.82 2.52 6.52
N LEU A 68 4.17 3.81 6.58
CA LEU A 68 5.29 4.38 5.85
C LEU A 68 6.52 4.44 6.76
N TYR A 69 7.65 3.92 6.30
CA TYR A 69 8.92 3.96 7.02
C TYR A 69 10.06 4.43 6.10
N ASP A 70 10.87 5.38 6.58
CA ASP A 70 11.97 6.01 5.83
C ASP A 70 13.38 5.60 6.33
N GLY A 71 13.44 4.59 7.22
CA GLY A 71 14.67 4.20 7.93
C GLY A 71 14.88 4.91 9.27
N ARG A 72 14.06 5.91 9.61
CA ARG A 72 14.15 6.69 10.87
C ARG A 72 12.78 6.93 11.50
N ASN A 73 11.87 7.52 10.74
CA ASN A 73 10.53 7.91 11.13
C ASN A 73 9.51 6.91 10.60
N MET A 74 8.43 6.75 11.34
CA MET A 74 7.34 5.85 11.03
C MET A 74 6.02 6.60 11.09
N GLU A 75 5.29 6.57 9.97
CA GLU A 75 4.04 7.29 9.79
C GLU A 75 2.90 6.29 9.53
N LEU A 76 1.77 6.50 10.20
CA LEU A 76 0.57 5.68 10.02
C LEU A 76 -0.41 6.38 9.08
N LEU A 77 -0.77 5.70 7.99
CA LEU A 77 -1.73 6.20 7.00
C LEU A 77 -3.04 5.42 7.13
N GLU A 78 -4.03 6.03 7.78
CA GLU A 78 -5.30 5.38 8.10
C GLU A 78 -6.44 5.85 7.20
N ALA A 79 -7.27 4.90 6.75
CA ALA A 79 -8.55 5.21 6.11
C ALA A 79 -9.65 4.29 6.67
N PRO A 80 -10.94 4.69 6.60
CA PRO A 80 -12.03 3.77 6.92
C PRO A 80 -11.96 2.52 6.05
N ARG A 81 -12.16 1.34 6.66
CA ARG A 81 -12.32 0.10 5.91
C ARG A 81 -13.64 0.16 5.14
N ILE A 82 -13.58 -0.21 3.87
CA ILE A 82 -14.77 -0.30 3.01
C ILE A 82 -15.08 -1.78 2.86
N ASP A 83 -16.27 -2.17 3.30
CA ASP A 83 -16.76 -3.55 3.16
C ASP A 83 -17.23 -3.77 1.72
N THR A 84 -16.34 -4.27 0.88
CA THR A 84 -16.63 -4.59 -0.52
C THR A 84 -15.79 -5.76 -1.02
N PRO A 85 -16.37 -6.69 -1.80
CA PRO A 85 -15.60 -7.73 -2.47
C PRO A 85 -14.83 -7.20 -3.69
N HIS A 86 -15.07 -5.96 -4.14
CA HIS A 86 -14.53 -5.42 -5.40
C HIS A 86 -13.22 -4.67 -5.18
N THR A 87 -12.13 -5.44 -5.03
CA THR A 87 -10.79 -4.92 -4.68
C THR A 87 -9.72 -5.25 -5.74
N HIS A 88 -10.14 -5.70 -6.93
CA HIS A 88 -9.20 -6.00 -7.99
C HIS A 88 -8.48 -4.73 -8.45
N GLY A 89 -7.15 -4.81 -8.56
CA GLY A 89 -6.29 -3.69 -8.95
C GLY A 89 -5.89 -2.76 -7.81
N THR A 90 -6.32 -2.99 -6.56
CA THR A 90 -6.02 -2.07 -5.45
C THR A 90 -4.54 -1.75 -5.26
N GLY A 91 -3.69 -2.79 -5.29
CA GLY A 91 -2.24 -2.62 -5.19
C GLY A 91 -1.64 -1.82 -6.35
N CYS A 92 -2.01 -2.15 -7.59
CA CYS A 92 -1.51 -1.48 -8.80
C CYS A 92 -1.95 -0.01 -8.85
N THR A 93 -3.21 0.26 -8.49
CA THR A 93 -3.76 1.60 -8.49
C THR A 93 -3.10 2.48 -7.41
N LEU A 94 -2.84 1.92 -6.23
CA LEU A 94 -2.13 2.63 -5.17
C LEU A 94 -0.69 2.97 -5.58
N SER A 95 0.08 1.99 -6.05
CA SER A 95 1.47 2.25 -6.46
C SER A 95 1.55 3.23 -7.63
N ALA A 96 0.64 3.13 -8.61
CA ALA A 96 0.56 4.08 -9.72
C ALA A 96 0.23 5.52 -9.24
N ALA A 97 -0.70 5.67 -8.29
CA ALA A 97 -1.03 6.97 -7.71
C ALA A 97 0.17 7.58 -6.98
N ILE A 98 0.88 6.79 -6.17
CA ILE A 98 2.10 7.24 -5.48
C ILE A 98 3.17 7.66 -6.48
N THR A 99 3.43 6.85 -7.51
CA THR A 99 4.40 7.19 -8.56
C THR A 99 4.03 8.50 -9.26
N ALA A 100 2.75 8.73 -9.56
CA ALA A 100 2.29 9.97 -10.17
C ALA A 100 2.49 11.19 -9.27
N GLU A 101 2.26 11.06 -7.96
CA GLU A 101 2.46 12.15 -6.99
C GLU A 101 3.95 12.45 -6.76
N LEU A 102 4.80 11.42 -6.69
CA LEU A 102 6.25 11.59 -6.68
C LEU A 102 6.75 12.30 -7.94
N ALA A 103 6.23 11.93 -9.11
CA ALA A 103 6.58 12.57 -10.38
C ALA A 103 6.15 14.06 -10.45
N LYS A 104 5.15 14.48 -9.65
CA LYS A 104 4.75 15.88 -9.49
C LYS A 104 5.64 16.65 -8.50
N GLY A 105 6.64 16.00 -7.91
CA GLY A 105 7.57 16.61 -6.97
C GLY A 105 7.11 16.59 -5.51
N ARG A 106 6.07 15.81 -5.16
CA ARG A 106 5.67 15.61 -3.77
C ARG A 106 6.67 14.75 -3.01
N SER A 107 6.76 14.95 -1.69
CA SER A 107 7.53 14.08 -0.81
C SER A 107 6.93 12.67 -0.73
N ALA A 108 7.71 11.70 -0.22
CA ALA A 108 7.25 10.32 -0.04
C ALA A 108 5.99 10.23 0.85
N LEU A 109 5.94 11.00 1.93
CA LEU A 109 4.78 11.03 2.83
C LEU A 109 3.54 11.62 2.14
N GLU A 110 3.68 12.77 1.48
CA GLU A 110 2.58 13.40 0.75
C GLU A 110 2.06 12.52 -0.39
N ALA A 111 2.97 11.84 -1.11
CA ALA A 111 2.61 10.92 -2.19
C ALA A 111 1.90 9.67 -1.66
N ALA A 112 2.37 9.08 -0.56
CA ALA A 112 1.73 7.94 0.09
C ALA A 112 0.34 8.29 0.65
N ALA A 113 0.22 9.45 1.31
CA ALA A 113 -1.06 9.94 1.83
C ALA A 113 -2.07 10.18 0.69
N ALA A 114 -1.67 10.89 -0.37
CA ALA A 114 -2.52 11.12 -1.53
C ALA A 114 -2.90 9.80 -2.24
N GLY A 115 -1.96 8.85 -2.34
CA GLY A 115 -2.22 7.50 -2.85
C GLY A 115 -3.28 6.77 -2.00
N LYS A 116 -3.19 6.85 -0.67
CA LYS A 116 -4.16 6.27 0.27
C LYS A 116 -5.55 6.87 0.09
N GLU A 117 -5.66 8.18 -0.04
CA GLU A 117 -6.94 8.84 -0.30
C GLU A 117 -7.53 8.42 -1.65
N TYR A 118 -6.71 8.41 -2.69
CA TYR A 118 -7.10 8.05 -4.05
C TYR A 118 -7.63 6.62 -4.12
N ILE A 119 -6.89 5.65 -3.56
CA ILE A 119 -7.33 4.25 -3.57
C ILE A 119 -8.58 4.05 -2.70
N THR A 120 -8.69 4.75 -1.59
CA THR A 120 -9.87 4.69 -0.71
C THR A 120 -11.13 5.12 -1.48
N ALA A 121 -11.05 6.23 -2.22
CA ALA A 121 -12.15 6.68 -3.07
C ALA A 121 -12.47 5.66 -4.18
N ALA A 122 -11.44 5.10 -4.82
CA ALA A 122 -11.61 4.13 -5.89
C ALA A 122 -12.25 2.81 -5.42
N ILE A 123 -11.95 2.35 -4.21
CA ILE A 123 -12.60 1.19 -3.57
C ILE A 123 -14.05 1.54 -3.18
N ARG A 124 -14.28 2.72 -2.62
CA ARG A 124 -15.61 3.15 -2.16
C ARG A 124 -16.65 3.16 -3.28
N HIS A 125 -16.20 3.53 -4.47
CA HIS A 125 -17.04 3.58 -5.67
C HIS A 125 -16.66 2.49 -6.68
N ALA A 126 -16.14 1.35 -6.21
CA ALA A 126 -15.74 0.22 -7.05
C ALA A 126 -16.88 -0.28 -7.95
N LEU A 127 -16.51 -0.88 -9.07
CA LEU A 127 -17.46 -1.28 -10.11
C LEU A 127 -17.77 -2.77 -10.00
N ALA A 128 -19.04 -3.10 -9.78
CA ALA A 128 -19.54 -4.48 -9.78
C ALA A 128 -19.72 -5.00 -11.22
N ILE A 129 -18.62 -5.08 -11.97
CA ILE A 129 -18.60 -5.52 -13.37
C ILE A 129 -17.84 -6.84 -13.54
N GLY A 130 -18.32 -7.68 -14.46
CA GLY A 130 -17.81 -9.04 -14.66
C GLY A 130 -18.42 -10.07 -13.71
N GLY A 131 -18.04 -11.34 -13.87
CA GLY A 131 -18.58 -12.46 -13.07
C GLY A 131 -17.81 -12.76 -11.77
N GLY A 132 -16.90 -11.88 -11.34
CA GLY A 132 -15.99 -12.12 -10.20
C GLY A 132 -15.70 -10.85 -9.39
N ILE A 133 -14.48 -10.75 -8.85
CA ILE A 133 -14.02 -9.57 -8.10
C ILE A 133 -13.87 -8.39 -9.07
N GLY A 134 -14.87 -7.51 -9.09
CA GLY A 134 -14.85 -6.26 -9.84
C GLY A 134 -13.68 -5.32 -9.52
N PRO A 135 -13.29 -4.44 -10.46
CA PRO A 135 -12.18 -3.50 -10.30
C PRO A 135 -12.55 -2.27 -9.47
N THR A 136 -11.52 -1.61 -8.94
CA THR A 136 -11.66 -0.26 -8.37
C THR A 136 -12.06 0.78 -9.43
N ASN A 137 -12.66 1.90 -9.02
CA ASN A 137 -13.04 2.99 -9.90
C ASN A 137 -12.02 4.14 -9.87
N HIS A 138 -11.11 4.14 -10.84
CA HIS A 138 -10.05 5.15 -10.97
C HIS A 138 -10.59 6.60 -11.09
N ALA A 139 -11.79 6.79 -11.65
CA ALA A 139 -12.37 8.13 -11.79
C ALA A 139 -12.99 8.67 -10.49
N ALA A 140 -13.16 7.82 -9.46
CA ALA A 140 -13.93 8.14 -8.26
C ALA A 140 -13.39 9.37 -7.53
N TYR A 141 -12.07 9.47 -7.35
CA TYR A 141 -11.47 10.58 -6.63
C TYR A 141 -11.86 11.94 -7.25
N ARG A 142 -11.84 12.05 -8.58
CA ARG A 142 -12.25 13.27 -9.29
C ARG A 142 -13.75 13.54 -9.22
N LEU A 143 -14.57 12.49 -9.20
CA LEU A 143 -16.03 12.62 -9.31
C LEU A 143 -16.70 12.90 -7.96
N TYR A 144 -16.12 12.44 -6.86
CA TYR A 144 -16.79 12.38 -5.56
C TYR A 144 -16.05 13.06 -4.40
N ASN A 145 -14.79 13.48 -4.56
CA ASN A 145 -14.01 14.17 -3.52
C ASN A 145 -13.75 15.67 -3.83
N ASN A 146 -14.73 16.37 -4.44
CA ASN A 146 -14.68 17.84 -4.58
C ASN A 146 -15.16 18.54 -3.31
#